data_AF-A0A972TZB4-F1
#
_entry.id   AF-A0A972TZB4-F1
#
_cell.length_a   1.000
_cell.length_b   1.000
_cell.length_c   1.000
_cell.angle_alpha   90.00
_cell.angle_beta   90.00
_cell.angle_gamma   90.00
#
_symmetry.space_group_name_H-M   'P 1'
#
loop_
_entity.id
_entity.type
_entity.pdbx_description
1 polymer ?
#
loop_
_entity_poly.entity_id
_entity_poly.type
_entity_poly.pdbx_seq_one_letter_code
_entity_poly.pdbx_strand_id
1 'polypeptide(L)'
;MSKKGKQFKGRNCARKMVVKFRHMESDMYNLVPAVGEINGLRSNYSFGMIPGEKREFGNCDMEIENRKAEPPPGKRGNIARTYFYMDWAYPGHGIISNKNRKLFQAWDKQDPIDTLECERCKKIEKIQGNENLFVREPCQSVGMW
;
A
#
# COMPACT_ATOMS: atom_id res chain seq x y z
N MET A 1 24.05 1.27 -17.98
CA MET A 1 23.44 0.92 -19.28
C MET A 1 23.05 -0.56 -19.29
N SER A 2 22.12 -1.00 -20.15
CA SER A 2 21.81 -2.43 -20.34
C SER A 2 22.98 -3.14 -21.06
N LYS A 3 22.96 -4.48 -21.11
CA LYS A 3 23.93 -5.27 -21.91
C LYS A 3 23.99 -4.86 -23.39
N LYS A 4 22.97 -4.12 -23.89
CA LYS A 4 22.88 -3.59 -25.27
C LYS A 4 23.13 -2.07 -25.34
N GLY A 5 23.77 -1.46 -24.35
CA GLY A 5 24.11 -0.02 -24.35
C GLY A 5 22.94 0.95 -24.14
N LYS A 6 21.69 0.49 -23.96
CA LYS A 6 20.56 1.40 -23.69
C LYS A 6 20.65 1.97 -22.27
N GLN A 7 20.47 3.29 -22.12
CA GLN A 7 20.29 3.90 -20.80
C GLN A 7 19.00 3.37 -20.14
N PHE A 8 19.08 3.06 -18.84
CA PHE A 8 17.89 2.67 -18.08
C PHE A 8 16.99 3.91 -17.90
N LYS A 9 15.68 3.73 -18.02
CA LYS A 9 14.67 4.78 -17.75
C LYS A 9 13.67 4.27 -16.70
N GLY A 10 12.97 5.21 -16.05
CA GLY A 10 11.92 4.91 -15.07
C GLY A 10 12.42 4.08 -13.88
N ARG A 11 11.62 3.11 -13.43
CA ARG A 11 11.88 2.26 -12.25
C ARG A 11 13.26 1.61 -12.26
N ASN A 12 13.71 1.10 -13.42
CA ASN A 12 15.01 0.44 -13.53
C ASN A 12 16.19 1.40 -13.37
N CYS A 13 16.01 2.68 -13.72
CA CYS A 13 17.01 3.71 -13.45
C CYS A 13 17.03 4.06 -11.96
N ALA A 14 15.85 4.31 -11.38
CA ALA A 14 15.70 4.66 -9.96
C ALA A 14 16.31 3.58 -9.05
N ARG A 15 16.04 2.30 -9.32
CA ARG A 15 16.67 1.13 -8.66
C ARG A 15 18.19 1.22 -8.58
N LYS A 16 18.82 1.62 -9.68
CA LYS A 16 20.28 1.61 -9.80
C LYS A 16 20.90 2.85 -9.19
N MET A 17 20.31 4.01 -9.45
CA MET A 17 20.91 5.30 -9.16
C MET A 17 20.50 5.88 -7.80
N VAL A 18 19.31 5.55 -7.29
CA VAL A 18 18.71 6.24 -6.14
C VAL A 18 18.60 5.28 -4.96
N VAL A 19 19.45 5.47 -3.95
CA VAL A 19 19.46 4.66 -2.70
C VAL A 19 18.09 4.73 -2.00
N LYS A 20 17.53 5.94 -1.85
CA LYS A 20 16.22 6.15 -1.21
C LYS A 20 15.11 5.37 -1.92
N PHE A 21 15.14 5.27 -3.24
CA PHE A 21 14.17 4.48 -4.00
C PHE A 21 14.25 2.99 -3.66
N ARG A 22 15.47 2.46 -3.50
CA ARG A 22 15.68 1.06 -3.10
C ARG A 22 15.07 0.76 -1.73
N HIS A 23 15.25 1.65 -0.76
CA HIS A 23 14.61 1.52 0.55
C HIS A 23 13.07 1.54 0.44
N MET A 24 12.52 2.51 -0.30
CA MET A 24 11.06 2.62 -0.49
C MET A 24 10.45 1.38 -1.16
N GLU A 25 11.11 0.82 -2.17
CA GLU A 25 10.56 -0.35 -2.88
C GLU A 25 10.76 -1.67 -2.13
N SER A 26 11.76 -1.74 -1.24
CA SER A 26 12.02 -2.91 -0.41
C SER A 26 11.33 -2.86 0.96
N ASP A 27 10.64 -1.75 1.28
CA ASP A 27 9.97 -1.57 2.56
C ASP A 27 8.82 -2.58 2.70
N MET A 28 8.98 -3.53 3.61
CA MET A 28 8.07 -4.64 3.79
C MET A 28 6.68 -4.18 4.24
N TYR A 29 6.54 -3.02 4.89
CA TYR A 29 5.21 -2.50 5.25
C TYR A 29 4.34 -2.21 4.01
N ASN A 30 4.96 -1.96 2.85
CA ASN A 30 4.30 -1.72 1.57
C ASN A 30 4.24 -2.95 0.65
N LEU A 31 4.75 -4.12 1.09
CA LEU A 31 4.73 -5.36 0.31
C LEU A 31 3.67 -6.32 0.86
N VAL A 32 2.74 -6.72 0.00
CA VAL A 32 1.66 -7.67 0.32
C VAL A 32 1.49 -8.69 -0.80
N PRO A 33 1.13 -9.95 -0.48
CA PRO A 33 0.79 -10.93 -1.51
C PRO A 33 -0.51 -10.52 -2.20
N ALA A 34 -0.57 -10.68 -3.52
CA ALA A 34 -1.76 -10.42 -4.32
C ALA A 34 -1.87 -11.42 -5.47
N VAL A 35 -3.09 -11.67 -5.94
CA VAL A 35 -3.34 -12.44 -7.15
C VAL A 35 -2.71 -11.72 -8.34
N GLY A 36 -1.94 -12.44 -9.16
CA GLY A 36 -1.12 -11.85 -10.23
C GLY A 36 -1.94 -11.06 -11.25
N GLU A 37 -3.13 -11.56 -11.62
CA GLU A 37 -4.07 -10.88 -12.51
C GLU A 37 -4.56 -9.56 -11.92
N ILE A 38 -5.05 -9.56 -10.66
CA ILE A 38 -5.51 -8.35 -9.96
C ILE A 38 -4.39 -7.33 -9.84
N ASN A 39 -3.18 -7.76 -9.49
CA ASN A 39 -2.01 -6.87 -9.42
C ASN A 39 -1.68 -6.25 -10.79
N GLY A 40 -1.75 -7.05 -11.87
CA GLY A 40 -1.55 -6.58 -13.24
C GLY A 40 -2.58 -5.55 -13.67
N LEU A 41 -3.86 -5.83 -13.44
CA LEU A 41 -4.99 -4.96 -13.80
C LEU A 41 -5.02 -3.68 -12.96
N ARG A 42 -4.77 -3.77 -11.65
CA ARG A 42 -4.72 -2.61 -10.76
C ARG A 42 -3.61 -1.64 -11.17
N SER A 43 -2.51 -2.17 -11.71
CA SER A 43 -1.42 -1.36 -12.28
C SER A 43 -0.93 -0.30 -11.27
N ASN A 44 -0.73 0.95 -11.72
CA ASN A 44 -0.43 2.10 -10.89
C ASN A 44 -1.66 2.99 -10.61
N TYR A 45 -2.87 2.44 -10.70
CA TYR A 45 -4.10 3.18 -10.52
C TYR A 45 -4.30 3.60 -9.06
N SER A 46 -4.82 4.81 -8.88
CA SER A 46 -5.14 5.33 -7.56
C SER A 46 -6.32 4.59 -6.98
N PHE A 47 -6.30 4.36 -5.68
CA PHE A 47 -7.48 3.85 -4.98
C PHE A 47 -8.60 4.90 -4.90
N GLY A 48 -9.84 4.42 -4.94
CA GLY A 48 -11.03 5.26 -4.84
C GLY A 48 -12.30 4.42 -4.85
N MET A 49 -13.41 5.03 -4.46
CA MET A 49 -14.73 4.44 -4.63
C MET A 49 -15.15 4.54 -6.10
N ILE A 50 -15.66 3.44 -6.64
CA ILE A 50 -16.20 3.25 -7.98
C ILE A 50 -17.71 3.03 -7.81
N PRO A 51 -18.56 3.81 -8.49
CA PRO A 51 -20.00 3.65 -8.36
C PRO A 51 -20.46 2.34 -9.00
N GLY A 52 -21.40 1.65 -8.33
CA GLY A 52 -21.85 0.33 -8.73
C GLY A 52 -21.02 -0.77 -8.08
N GLU A 53 -21.43 -2.02 -8.31
CA GLU A 53 -20.88 -3.20 -7.62
C GLU A 53 -20.61 -4.30 -8.67
N LYS A 54 -19.88 -3.93 -9.74
CA LYS A 54 -19.63 -4.86 -10.84
C LYS A 54 -18.62 -5.92 -10.40
N ARG A 55 -19.12 -7.11 -10.07
CA ARG A 55 -18.32 -8.26 -9.61
C ARG A 55 -17.58 -8.97 -10.75
N GLU A 56 -16.64 -8.28 -11.38
CA GLU A 56 -15.82 -8.84 -12.48
C GLU A 56 -14.92 -10.00 -12.03
N PHE A 57 -14.54 -10.03 -10.74
CA PHE A 57 -13.71 -11.09 -10.15
C PHE A 57 -14.51 -12.08 -9.29
N GLY A 58 -15.81 -12.25 -9.59
CA GLY A 58 -16.69 -13.19 -8.89
C GLY A 58 -16.86 -12.84 -7.42
N ASN A 59 -16.46 -13.74 -6.51
CA ASN A 59 -16.57 -13.52 -5.07
C ASN A 59 -15.56 -12.49 -4.51
N CYS A 60 -14.54 -12.11 -5.29
CA CYS A 60 -13.60 -11.07 -4.88
C CYS A 60 -14.23 -9.70 -5.14
N ASP A 61 -14.45 -8.95 -4.06
CA ASP A 61 -15.02 -7.61 -4.03
C ASP A 61 -14.01 -6.53 -4.45
N MET A 62 -13.50 -6.66 -5.66
CA MET A 62 -12.51 -5.74 -6.23
C MET A 62 -13.09 -5.16 -7.52
N GLU A 63 -13.02 -3.86 -7.67
CA GLU A 63 -13.44 -3.17 -8.90
C GLU A 63 -12.26 -2.41 -9.49
N ILE A 64 -12.11 -2.48 -10.81
CA ILE A 64 -11.08 -1.75 -11.54
C ILE A 64 -11.73 -1.09 -12.75
N GLU A 65 -11.90 0.23 -12.68
CA GLU A 65 -12.55 0.98 -13.75
C GLU A 65 -11.94 2.38 -13.86
N ASN A 66 -11.85 2.92 -15.08
CA ASN A 66 -11.46 4.31 -15.33
C ASN A 66 -10.15 4.73 -14.63
N ARG A 67 -9.16 3.82 -14.63
CA ARG A 67 -7.85 4.00 -13.97
C ARG A 67 -7.96 4.24 -12.45
N LYS A 68 -8.96 3.65 -11.82
CA LYS A 68 -9.11 3.55 -10.37
C LYS A 68 -9.28 2.10 -9.98
N ALA A 69 -8.95 1.83 -8.73
CA ALA A 69 -9.20 0.55 -8.09
C ALA A 69 -10.01 0.77 -6.81
N GLU A 70 -11.09 0.04 -6.64
CA GLU A 70 -11.79 -0.09 -5.37
C GLU A 70 -11.42 -1.45 -4.77
N PRO A 71 -10.79 -1.49 -3.59
CA PRO A 71 -10.46 -2.74 -2.93
C PRO A 71 -11.63 -3.23 -2.06
N PRO A 72 -11.62 -4.54 -1.71
CA PRO A 72 -12.59 -5.12 -0.79
C PRO A 72 -12.67 -4.32 0.52
N PRO A 73 -13.85 -4.17 1.13
CA PRO A 73 -14.03 -3.43 2.37
C PRO A 73 -13.03 -3.78 3.47
N GLY A 74 -12.82 -5.07 3.76
CA GLY A 74 -11.88 -5.56 4.79
C GLY A 74 -10.39 -5.53 4.41
N LYS A 75 -10.02 -4.69 3.44
CA LYS A 75 -8.62 -4.38 3.08
C LYS A 75 -8.35 -2.87 3.06
N ARG A 76 -9.39 -2.05 3.17
CA ARG A 76 -9.32 -0.59 3.00
C ARG A 76 -8.50 0.07 4.10
N GLY A 77 -8.62 -0.40 5.33
CA GLY A 77 -7.88 0.08 6.50
C GLY A 77 -6.40 -0.23 6.38
N ASN A 78 -6.05 -1.48 6.05
CA ASN A 78 -4.66 -1.89 5.85
C ASN A 78 -3.99 -1.04 4.75
N ILE A 79 -4.70 -0.81 3.63
CA ILE A 79 -4.23 0.07 2.57
C ILE A 79 -4.03 1.49 3.10
N ALA A 80 -5.01 2.06 3.81
CA ALA A 80 -4.92 3.40 4.36
C ALA A 80 -3.71 3.58 5.28
N ARG A 81 -3.52 2.67 6.25
CA ARG A 81 -2.40 2.69 7.20
C ARG A 81 -1.05 2.52 6.51
N THR A 82 -0.95 1.65 5.50
CA THR A 82 0.26 1.55 4.65
C THR A 82 0.54 2.86 3.92
N TYR A 83 -0.46 3.53 3.35
CA TYR A 83 -0.26 4.83 2.70
C TYR A 83 0.20 5.90 3.69
N PHE A 84 -0.41 5.98 4.87
CA PHE A 84 0.00 6.93 5.90
C PHE A 84 1.45 6.69 6.36
N TYR A 85 1.82 5.43 6.58
CA TYR A 85 3.19 5.04 6.89
C TYR A 85 4.16 5.48 5.80
N MET A 86 3.88 5.17 4.53
CA MET A 86 4.78 5.50 3.43
C MET A 86 4.93 7.02 3.24
N ASP A 87 3.85 7.78 3.44
CA ASP A 87 3.87 9.25 3.37
C ASP A 87 4.68 9.88 4.51
N TRP A 88 4.61 9.32 5.72
CA TRP A 88 5.39 9.75 6.88
C TRP A 88 6.87 9.32 6.79
N ALA A 89 7.14 8.06 6.47
CA ALA A 89 8.50 7.51 6.42
C ALA A 89 9.32 8.10 5.27
N TYR A 90 8.65 8.52 4.19
CA TYR A 90 9.29 9.05 2.98
C TYR A 90 8.70 10.40 2.57
N PRO A 91 8.94 11.47 3.36
CA PRO A 91 8.35 12.78 3.09
C PRO A 91 8.93 13.40 1.81
N GLY A 92 8.13 14.29 1.20
CA GLY A 92 8.50 15.05 0.00
C GLY A 92 8.27 14.34 -1.34
N HIS A 93 7.65 13.15 -1.33
CA HIS A 93 7.40 12.35 -2.54
C HIS A 93 5.95 12.36 -3.03
N GLY A 94 5.06 13.09 -2.36
CA GLY A 94 3.65 13.21 -2.76
C GLY A 94 2.92 11.87 -2.76
N ILE A 95 3.20 11.00 -1.77
CA ILE A 95 2.62 9.65 -1.67
C ILE A 95 1.09 9.74 -1.55
N ILE A 96 0.60 10.69 -0.77
CA ILE A 96 -0.84 10.95 -0.60
C ILE A 96 -1.19 12.34 -1.12
N SER A 97 -2.14 12.41 -2.06
CA SER A 97 -2.79 13.66 -2.45
C SER A 97 -3.81 14.11 -1.40
N ASN A 98 -4.10 15.41 -1.31
CA ASN A 98 -5.09 15.94 -0.36
C ASN A 98 -6.47 15.27 -0.45
N LYS A 99 -6.92 14.93 -1.66
CA LYS A 99 -8.17 14.20 -1.89
C LYS A 99 -8.10 12.77 -1.33
N ASN A 100 -7.01 12.06 -1.59
CA ASN A 100 -6.84 10.69 -1.12
C ASN A 100 -6.64 10.61 0.39
N ARG A 101 -6.08 11.65 1.02
CA ARG A 101 -5.93 11.68 2.49
C ARG A 101 -7.27 11.54 3.20
N LYS A 102 -8.30 12.26 2.76
CA LYS A 102 -9.65 12.16 3.34
C LYS A 102 -10.27 10.77 3.12
N LEU A 103 -10.06 10.19 1.94
CA LEU A 103 -10.51 8.82 1.65
C LEU A 103 -9.86 7.82 2.60
N PHE A 104 -8.54 7.86 2.75
CA PHE A 104 -7.82 6.95 3.63
C PHE A 104 -8.17 7.15 5.10
N GLN A 105 -8.46 8.38 5.55
CA GLN A 105 -8.96 8.64 6.90
C GLN A 105 -10.33 8.01 7.14
N ALA A 106 -11.21 7.98 6.13
CA ALA A 106 -12.50 7.32 6.23
C ALA A 106 -12.31 5.79 6.25
N TRP A 107 -11.46 5.26 5.39
CA TRP A 107 -11.16 3.83 5.30
C TRP A 107 -10.53 3.27 6.57
N ASP A 108 -9.57 3.98 7.16
CA ASP A 108 -8.94 3.59 8.43
C ASP A 108 -9.95 3.47 9.58
N LYS A 109 -11.00 4.29 9.57
CA LYS A 109 -12.09 4.22 10.55
C LYS A 109 -13.11 3.12 10.24
N GLN A 110 -13.38 2.86 8.97
CA GLN A 110 -14.37 1.88 8.52
C GLN A 110 -13.85 0.44 8.61
N ASP A 111 -12.55 0.25 8.48
CA ASP A 111 -11.86 -1.03 8.53
C ASP A 111 -10.78 -0.96 9.64
N PRO A 112 -11.18 -1.24 10.90
CA PRO A 112 -10.30 -1.14 12.06
C PRO A 112 -9.11 -2.09 11.97
N ILE A 113 -8.14 -1.86 12.86
CA ILE A 113 -7.00 -2.76 13.00
C ILE A 113 -7.45 -4.18 13.37
N ASP A 114 -6.83 -5.19 12.77
CA ASP A 114 -7.06 -6.60 13.09
C ASP A 114 -5.79 -7.30 13.61
N THR A 115 -5.96 -8.48 14.20
CA THR A 115 -4.86 -9.26 14.78
C THR A 115 -3.81 -9.65 13.73
N LEU A 116 -4.24 -9.95 12.50
CA LEU A 116 -3.33 -10.37 11.43
C LEU A 116 -2.40 -9.22 11.01
N GLU A 117 -2.92 -8.00 10.96
CA GLU A 117 -2.15 -6.79 10.68
C GLU A 117 -1.15 -6.49 11.81
N CYS A 118 -1.57 -6.63 13.07
CA CYS A 118 -0.69 -6.49 14.23
C CYS A 118 0.45 -7.52 14.22
N GLU A 119 0.13 -8.80 14.00
CA GLU A 119 1.12 -9.86 13.91
C GLU A 119 2.11 -9.65 12.76
N ARG A 120 1.61 -9.25 11.60
CA ARG A 120 2.45 -8.91 10.44
C ARG A 120 3.37 -7.74 10.78
N CYS A 121 2.86 -6.70 11.42
CA CYS A 121 3.65 -5.54 11.83
C CYS A 121 4.81 -5.93 12.76
N LYS A 122 4.55 -6.74 13.80
CA LYS A 122 5.60 -7.25 14.71
C LYS A 122 6.67 -8.04 13.97
N LYS A 123 6.28 -8.88 13.02
CA LYS A 123 7.23 -9.67 12.21
C LYS A 123 8.10 -8.77 11.35
N ILE A 124 7.50 -7.77 10.70
CA ILE A 124 8.23 -6.80 9.88
C ILE A 124 9.18 -5.98 10.75
N GLU A 125 8.75 -5.47 11.89
CA GLU A 125 9.58 -4.68 12.81
C GLU A 125 10.85 -5.43 13.21
N LYS A 126 10.73 -6.72 13.54
CA LYS A 126 11.87 -7.59 13.89
C LYS A 126 12.88 -7.77 12.76
N ILE A 127 12.42 -7.80 11.50
CA ILE A 127 13.27 -8.08 10.33
C ILE A 127 13.84 -6.77 9.75
N GLN A 128 13.01 -5.73 9.63
CA GLN A 128 13.37 -4.44 9.04
C GLN A 128 14.06 -3.51 10.02
N GLY A 129 13.78 -3.66 11.32
CA GLY A 129 14.36 -2.85 12.40
C GLY A 129 13.69 -1.48 12.60
N ASN A 130 12.56 -1.21 11.94
CA ASN A 130 11.81 0.04 12.11
C ASN A 130 10.31 -0.20 12.34
N GLU A 131 9.67 0.77 12.98
CA GLU A 131 8.28 0.69 13.43
C GLU A 131 7.33 1.32 12.41
N ASN A 132 6.11 0.79 12.30
CA ASN A 132 4.98 1.45 11.67
C ASN A 132 3.97 1.86 12.74
N LEU A 133 4.05 3.12 13.18
CA LEU A 133 3.21 3.66 14.25
C LEU A 133 1.71 3.66 13.89
N PHE A 134 1.36 3.80 12.60
CA PHE A 134 -0.02 3.75 12.13
C PHE A 134 -0.67 2.38 12.30
N VAL A 135 0.10 1.33 12.56
CA VAL A 135 -0.38 0.00 12.90
C VAL A 135 -0.13 -0.31 14.37
N ARG A 136 1.09 -0.07 14.85
CA ARG A 136 1.50 -0.39 16.22
C ARG A 136 0.67 0.31 17.29
N GLU A 137 0.43 1.63 17.17
CA GLU A 137 -0.33 2.37 18.19
C GLU A 137 -1.79 1.90 18.27
N PRO A 138 -2.53 1.74 17.16
CA PRO A 138 -3.85 1.10 17.20
C PRO A 138 -3.81 -0.29 17.84
N CYS A 139 -2.87 -1.17 17.44
CA CYS A 139 -2.73 -2.51 18.01
C CYS A 139 -2.53 -2.48 19.53
N GLN A 140 -1.69 -1.58 20.04
CA GLN A 140 -1.47 -1.40 21.47
C GLN A 140 -2.74 -0.93 22.18
N SER A 141 -3.46 0.03 21.60
CA SER A 141 -4.68 0.59 22.18
C SER A 141 -5.80 -0.45 22.35
N VAL A 142 -5.84 -1.46 21.48
CA VAL A 142 -6.83 -2.55 21.52
C VAL A 142 -6.29 -3.84 22.15
N GLY A 143 -5.09 -3.82 22.74
CA GLY A 143 -4.49 -4.97 23.42
C GLY A 143 -4.05 -6.13 22.51
N MET A 144 -3.72 -5.84 21.24
CA MET A 144 -3.29 -6.83 20.25
C MET A 144 -1.77 -6.79 19.95
N TRP A 145 -1.00 -5.98 20.69
CA TRP A 145 0.46 -5.88 20.56
C TRP A 145 1.23 -6.85 21.46
#